data_AF-A0A392W0Q6-F1
#
_entry.id   AF-A0A392W0Q6-F1
#
_cell.length_a   1.000
_cell.length_b   1.000
_cell.length_c   1.000
_cell.angle_alpha   90.00
_cell.angle_beta   90.00
_cell.angle_gamma   90.00
#
_symmetry.space_group_name_H-M   'P 1'
#
loop_
_entity.id
_entity.type
_entity.pdbx_description
1 polymer ?
#
loop_
_entity_poly.entity_id
_entity_poly.type
_entity_poly.pdbx_seq_one_letter_code
_entity_poly.pdbx_strand_id
1 'polypeptide(L)' 'FEAMGCTEENKTILGTYVLRDEANVWWKNVKLRIGVEGVAILWEVFRLEFLRKYFPTDVKNKKVIEFM' A
#
# COMPACT_ATOMS: atom_id res chain seq x y z
N PHE A 1 -4.73 -12.36 4.64
CA PHE A 1 -3.51 -13.01 4.11
C PHE A 1 -3.12 -14.27 4.88
N GLU A 2 -3.14 -14.28 6.22
CA GLU A 2 -2.86 -15.50 7.03
C GLU A 2 -3.83 -16.66 6.75
N ALA A 3 -5.12 -16.39 6.62
CA ALA A 3 -6.12 -17.41 6.27
C ALA A 3 -5.91 -18.07 4.89
N MET A 4 -5.04 -17.51 4.03
CA MET A 4 -4.70 -18.05 2.71
C MET A 4 -3.30 -18.68 2.65
N GLY A 5 -2.53 -18.70 3.74
CA GLY A 5 -1.16 -19.27 3.76
C GLY A 5 -0.16 -18.55 2.85
N CYS A 6 -0.39 -17.27 2.51
CA CYS A 6 0.48 -16.53 1.58
C CYS A 6 1.84 -16.15 2.21
N THR A 7 2.92 -16.37 1.46
CA THR A 7 4.24 -15.79 1.75
C THR A 7 4.20 -14.26 1.68
N GLU A 8 5.14 -13.57 2.31
CA GLU A 8 5.22 -12.11 2.31
C GLU A 8 5.27 -11.52 0.89
N GLU A 9 5.96 -12.16 -0.05
CA GLU A 9 5.98 -11.68 -1.45
C GLU A 9 4.60 -11.78 -2.11
N ASN A 10 3.87 -12.87 -1.85
CA ASN A 10 2.53 -13.08 -2.40
C ASN A 10 1.52 -12.06 -1.88
N LYS A 11 1.70 -11.55 -0.65
CA LYS A 11 0.84 -10.51 -0.08
C LYS A 11 0.91 -9.21 -0.90
N THR A 12 2.11 -8.77 -1.28
CA THR A 12 2.27 -7.57 -2.12
C THR A 12 1.65 -7.75 -3.50
N ILE A 13 1.85 -8.91 -4.12
CA ILE A 13 1.25 -9.20 -5.44
C ILE A 13 -0.28 -9.11 -5.34
N LEU A 14 -0.88 -9.78 -4.36
CA LEU A 14 -2.33 -9.79 -4.17
C LEU A 14 -2.90 -8.42 -3.79
N GLY A 15 -2.25 -7.68 -2.89
CA GLY A 15 -2.73 -6.36 -2.48
C GLY A 15 -2.59 -5.30 -3.58
N THR A 16 -1.67 -5.49 -4.53
CA THR A 16 -1.51 -4.58 -5.67
C THR A 16 -2.42 -4.94 -6.84
N TYR A 17 -2.82 -6.22 -6.95
CA TYR A 17 -3.78 -6.69 -7.95
C TYR A 17 -5.15 -5.99 -7.86
N VAL A 18 -5.59 -5.62 -6.65
CA VAL A 18 -6.88 -4.96 -6.44
C VAL A 18 -6.85 -3.45 -6.66
N LEU A 19 -5.68 -2.86 -6.92
CA LEU A 19 -5.56 -1.42 -7.18
C LEU A 19 -6.15 -1.09 -8.56
N ARG A 20 -6.92 0.00 -8.61
CA ARG A 20 -7.55 0.50 -9.84
C ARG A 20 -7.06 1.90 -10.17
N ASP A 21 -7.11 2.24 -11.46
CA ASP A 21 -6.92 3.59 -11.99
C ASP A 21 -5.67 4.31 -11.43
N GLU A 22 -5.85 5.46 -10.78
CA GLU A 22 -4.79 6.28 -10.20
C GLU A 22 -3.91 5.47 -9.25
N ALA A 23 -4.48 4.58 -8.44
CA ALA A 23 -3.74 3.82 -7.45
C ALA A 23 -2.80 2.79 -8.09
N ASN A 24 -3.18 2.20 -9.22
CA ASN A 24 -2.30 1.30 -9.95
C ASN A 24 -1.13 2.07 -10.60
N VAL A 25 -1.41 3.22 -11.23
CA VAL A 25 -0.38 4.08 -11.84
C VAL A 25 0.60 4.60 -10.78
N TRP A 26 0.08 5.10 -9.67
CA TRP A 26 0.88 5.55 -8.53
C TRP A 26 1.78 4.44 -8.01
N TRP A 27 1.25 3.24 -7.77
CA TRP A 27 2.03 2.14 -7.22
C TRP A 27 3.16 1.70 -8.15
N LYS A 28 2.93 1.67 -9.47
CA LYS A 28 3.99 1.39 -10.46
C LYS A 28 5.14 2.39 -10.35
N ASN A 29 4.84 3.68 -10.19
CA ASN A 29 5.85 4.73 -10.03
C ASN A 29 6.60 4.61 -8.70
N VAL A 30 5.90 4.31 -7.60
CA VAL A 30 6.53 4.07 -6.30
C VAL A 30 7.47 2.86 -6.38
N LYS A 31 7.01 1.77 -6.98
CA LYS A 31 7.81 0.54 -7.18
C LYS A 31 9.09 0.80 -7.96
N LEU A 32 9.05 1.64 -9.00
CA LEU A 32 10.26 2.05 -9.74
C LEU A 32 11.23 2.87 -8.89
N ARG A 33 10.73 3.69 -7.97
CA ARG A 33 11.55 4.54 -7.10
C ARG A 33 12.20 3.78 -5.95
N ILE A 34 11.49 2.82 -5.36
CA ILE A 34 11.94 2.12 -4.14
C ILE A 34 12.45 0.70 -4.41
N GLY A 35 12.10 0.12 -5.55
CA GLY A 35 12.52 -1.22 -5.92
C GLY A 35 13.89 -1.21 -6.57
N VAL A 36 14.68 -2.23 -6.26
CA VAL A 36 15.83 -2.65 -7.08
C VAL A 36 15.32 -3.66 -8.09
N GLU A 37 15.79 -3.57 -9.34
CA GLU A 37 15.38 -4.49 -10.40
C GLU A 37 15.59 -5.95 -9.96
N GLY A 38 14.55 -6.78 -10.12
CA GLY A 38 14.56 -8.18 -9.70
C GLY A 38 14.27 -8.45 -8.22
N VAL A 39 14.15 -7.44 -7.36
CA VAL A 39 13.83 -7.63 -5.92
C VAL A 39 12.34 -7.40 -5.65
N ALA A 40 11.70 -8.38 -4.99
CA ALA A 40 10.31 -8.26 -4.57
C ALA A 40 10.17 -7.22 -3.44
N ILE A 41 9.17 -6.34 -3.54
CA ILE A 41 8.86 -5.38 -2.47
C ILE A 41 8.06 -6.10 -1.39
N LEU A 42 8.53 -6.03 -0.15
CA LEU A 42 7.86 -6.59 1.02
C LEU A 42 6.51 -5.93 1.26
N TRP A 43 5.56 -6.71 1.80
CA TRP A 43 4.20 -6.26 2.08
C TRP A 43 4.13 -5.01 2.95
N GLU A 44 4.93 -4.96 4.00
CA GLU A 44 4.94 -3.83 4.94
C GLU A 44 5.37 -2.52 4.29
N VAL A 45 6.26 -2.57 3.30
CA VAL A 45 6.68 -1.38 2.54
C VAL A 45 5.54 -0.87 1.67
N PHE A 46 4.84 -1.77 0.97
CA PHE A 46 3.62 -1.41 0.23
C PHE A 46 2.57 -0.76 1.16
N ARG A 47 2.31 -1.40 2.30
CA ARG A 47 1.29 -0.95 3.26
C ARG A 47 1.59 0.44 3.81
N LEU A 48 2.86 0.72 4.13
CA LEU A 48 3.30 2.03 4.63
C LEU A 48 3.09 3.14 3.58
N GLU A 49 3.56 2.93 2.36
CA GLU A 49 3.42 3.91 1.26
C GLU A 49 1.95 4.14 0.90
N PHE A 50 1.14 3.07 0.86
CA PHE A 50 -0.28 3.14 0.56
C PHE A 50 -1.04 3.94 1.61
N LEU A 51 -0.82 3.65 2.89
CA LEU A 51 -1.44 4.39 3.99
C LEU A 51 -1.00 5.85 3.98
N ARG A 52 0.27 6.14 3.73
CA ARG A 52 0.77 7.53 3.66
C ARG A 52 0.11 8.34 2.55
N LYS A 53 -0.09 7.75 1.37
CA LYS A 53 -0.67 8.43 0.19
C LYS A 53 -2.18 8.64 0.31
N TYR A 54 -2.92 7.61 0.72
CA TYR A 54 -4.39 7.60 0.69
C TYR A 54 -5.05 7.85 2.04
N PHE A 55 -4.31 7.66 3.13
CA PHE A 55 -4.77 7.87 4.50
C PHE A 55 -3.76 8.71 5.29
N PRO A 56 -3.37 9.90 4.80
CA PRO A 56 -2.47 10.77 5.54
C PRO A 56 -3.07 11.09 6.91
N THR A 57 -2.21 11.28 7.91
CA THR A 57 -2.56 11.44 9.32
C THR A 57 -3.66 12.50 9.55
N ASP A 58 -3.78 13.48 8.65
CA ASP A 58 -4.80 14.53 8.67
C ASP A 58 -6.25 14.02 8.49
N VAL A 59 -6.45 12.89 7.79
CA VAL A 59 -7.78 12.28 7.60
C VAL A 59 -8.25 11.54 8.86
N LYS A 60 -7.31 11.03 9.68
CA LYS A 60 -7.64 10.45 10.99
C LYS A 60 -8.01 11.53 12.02
N ASN A 61 -7.38 12.69 11.96
CA ASN A 61 -7.63 13.78 12.91
C ASN A 61 -8.92 14.56 12.61
N LYS A 62 -9.40 14.61 11.36
CA LYS A 62 -10.65 15.30 11.01
C LYS A 62 -11.91 14.68 11.63
N LYS A 63 -11.95 13.37 11.86
CA LYS A 63 -13.10 12.71 12.53
C LYS A 63 -13.15 12.94 14.04
N VAL A 64 -12.05 13.37 14.68
CA VAL A 64 -12.09 13.71 16.12
C VAL A 64 -12.77 15.07 16.32
N ILE A 65 -12.62 16.00 15.36
CA ILE A 65 -13.24 17.34 15.43
C ILE A 65 -14.71 17.31 15.02
N GLU A 66 -15.14 16.42 14.12
CA GLU A 66 -16.57 16.28 13.75
C GLU A 66 -17.45 15.61 14.83
N PHE A 67 -16.83 15.02 15.87
CA PHE A 67 -17.52 14.38 17.00
C PHE A 67 -17.24 15.07 18.35
N MET A 68 -16.67 16.28 18.34
CA MET A 68 -16.59 17.19 19.50
C MET A 68 -17.61 18.32 19.33
#